data_AF-A0AB73KGL8-F1
#
_entry.id   AF-A0AB73KGL8-F1
#
_cell.length_a   1.000
_cell.length_b   1.000
_cell.length_c   1.000
_cell.angle_alpha   90.00
_cell.angle_beta   90.00
_cell.angle_gamma   90.00
#
_symmetry.space_group_name_H-M   'P 1'
#
loop_
_entity.id
_entity.type
_entity.pdbx_description
1 polymer ?
#
loop_
_entity_poly.entity_id
_entity_poly.type
_entity_poly.pdbx_seq_one_letter_code
_entity_poly.pdbx_strand_id
1 'polypeptide(L)'
;MILNKPARSAVKALAATALALAATITVPVSSAQAATGCIRDVDNGAYIFWCHNVYRAPVYKTSTTTSSGIVGYMYSTNSWFSCRYDYGGYIGGGHPTRWLFTTADNGAHGMMRDTDIYDETDTVQVCP
;
A
#
# COMPACT_ATOMS: atom_id res chain seq x y z
N MET A 1 -13.19 -57.41 -65.11
CA MET A 1 -13.52 -58.72 -64.54
C MET A 1 -13.51 -58.57 -63.01
N ILE A 2 -14.71 -58.62 -62.43
CA ILE A 2 -15.12 -59.06 -61.06
C ILE A 2 -14.37 -58.54 -59.81
N LEU A 3 -15.18 -57.97 -58.90
CA LEU A 3 -14.96 -57.59 -57.50
C LEU A 3 -14.22 -58.64 -56.63
N ASN A 4 -13.54 -58.15 -55.58
CA ASN A 4 -13.81 -58.61 -54.20
C ASN A 4 -13.29 -57.63 -53.12
N LYS A 5 -14.20 -57.14 -52.27
CA LYS A 5 -13.99 -56.76 -50.86
C LYS A 5 -14.37 -58.02 -50.03
N PRO A 6 -14.02 -58.23 -48.73
CA PRO A 6 -13.93 -57.19 -47.69
C PRO A 6 -12.93 -57.46 -46.51
N ALA A 7 -12.97 -56.53 -45.54
CA ALA A 7 -13.05 -56.76 -44.09
C ALA A 7 -11.80 -56.95 -43.21
N ARG A 8 -11.71 -55.98 -42.28
CA ARG A 8 -11.53 -56.11 -40.81
C ARG A 8 -10.12 -56.02 -40.22
N SER A 9 -9.88 -54.82 -39.68
CA SER A 9 -9.31 -54.48 -38.36
C SER A 9 -8.46 -55.51 -37.63
N ALA A 10 -7.22 -55.11 -37.33
CA ALA A 10 -6.56 -55.45 -36.08
C ALA A 10 -5.84 -54.20 -35.55
N VAL A 11 -6.38 -53.66 -34.47
CA VAL A 11 -5.81 -52.60 -33.64
C VAL A 11 -4.48 -53.08 -33.08
N LYS A 12 -3.41 -52.32 -33.30
CA LYS A 12 -2.17 -52.43 -32.52
C LYS A 12 -1.99 -51.13 -31.76
N ALA A 13 -2.36 -51.18 -30.48
CA ALA A 13 -2.03 -50.15 -29.52
C ALA A 13 -0.50 -50.08 -29.39
N LEU A 14 0.07 -48.94 -29.74
CA LEU A 14 1.43 -48.57 -29.31
C LEU A 14 1.29 -47.43 -28.31
N ALA A 15 1.78 -47.70 -27.11
CA ALA A 15 1.83 -46.77 -26.00
C ALA A 15 2.70 -45.55 -26.33
N ALA A 16 2.20 -44.36 -25.98
CA ALA A 16 3.03 -43.18 -25.80
C ALA A 16 2.58 -42.51 -24.50
N THR A 17 3.21 -42.88 -23.40
CA THR A 17 3.20 -42.14 -22.14
C THR A 17 3.94 -40.82 -22.36
N ALA A 18 3.20 -39.76 -22.70
CA ALA A 18 3.73 -38.41 -22.66
C ALA A 18 3.76 -37.96 -21.18
N LEU A 19 4.91 -38.07 -20.53
CA LEU A 19 5.19 -37.33 -19.30
C LEU A 19 5.19 -35.83 -19.68
N ALA A 20 4.08 -35.14 -19.43
CA ALA A 20 4.08 -33.70 -19.43
C ALA A 20 4.87 -33.23 -18.20
N LEU A 21 6.12 -32.82 -18.39
CA LEU A 21 6.82 -32.00 -17.41
C LEU A 21 6.09 -30.66 -17.30
N ALA A 22 5.12 -30.57 -16.39
CA ALA A 22 4.61 -29.29 -15.92
C ALA A 22 5.71 -28.65 -15.08
N ALA A 23 6.61 -27.89 -15.71
CA ALA A 23 7.49 -26.98 -15.00
C ALA A 23 6.63 -25.88 -14.38
N THR A 24 6.27 -26.05 -13.11
CA THR A 24 5.64 -25.01 -12.31
C THR A 24 6.65 -23.89 -12.13
N ILE A 25 6.53 -22.83 -12.93
CA ILE A 25 7.25 -21.58 -12.71
C ILE A 25 6.71 -21.03 -11.39
N THR A 26 7.42 -21.25 -10.30
CA THR A 26 7.17 -20.58 -9.02
C THR A 26 7.57 -19.13 -9.19
N VAL A 27 6.63 -18.28 -9.61
CA VAL A 27 6.83 -16.83 -9.50
C VAL A 27 6.93 -16.49 -8.00
N PRO A 28 7.95 -15.72 -7.58
CA PRO A 28 7.99 -15.24 -6.20
C PRO A 28 6.79 -14.32 -5.98
N VAL A 29 5.79 -14.83 -5.25
CA VAL A 29 4.75 -14.00 -4.68
C VAL A 29 5.42 -13.15 -3.61
N SER A 30 5.59 -11.86 -3.89
CA SER A 30 6.05 -10.91 -2.89
C SER A 30 4.94 -10.81 -1.84
N SER A 31 5.19 -11.37 -0.65
CA SER A 31 4.35 -11.11 0.51
C SER A 31 4.47 -9.62 0.83
N ALA A 32 3.35 -8.89 0.78
CA ALA A 32 3.31 -7.53 1.29
C ALA A 32 3.73 -7.57 2.77
N GLN A 33 4.86 -6.93 3.08
CA GLN A 33 5.27 -6.74 4.47
C GLN A 33 4.31 -5.73 5.10
N ALA A 34 3.79 -6.06 6.28
CA ALA A 34 3.02 -5.08 7.05
C ALA A 34 3.91 -3.86 7.33
N ALA A 35 3.37 -2.66 7.11
CA ALA A 35 4.08 -1.44 7.43
C ALA A 35 4.42 -1.41 8.93
N THR A 36 5.61 -0.94 9.27
CA THR A 36 6.00 -0.78 10.69
C THR A 36 5.19 0.38 11.26
N GLY A 37 4.67 0.24 12.48
CA GLY A 37 3.92 1.32 13.11
C GLY A 37 4.82 2.51 13.48
N CYS A 38 4.25 3.71 13.48
CA CYS A 38 4.97 4.91 13.93
C CYS A 38 5.48 4.77 15.37
N ILE A 39 6.67 5.31 15.63
CA ILE A 39 7.35 5.24 16.92
C ILE A 39 6.87 6.38 17.80
N ARG A 40 6.23 6.04 18.92
CA ARG A 40 5.80 7.02 19.93
C ARG A 40 7.00 7.61 20.67
N ASP A 41 6.96 8.92 20.87
CA ASP A 41 7.89 9.70 21.68
C ASP A 41 7.12 10.80 22.46
N VAL A 42 7.80 11.56 23.31
CA VAL A 42 7.24 12.65 24.09
C VAL A 42 8.05 13.92 23.88
N ASP A 43 7.41 14.96 23.36
CA ASP A 43 8.01 16.29 23.20
C ASP A 43 7.22 17.31 24.03
N ASN A 44 7.92 18.05 24.89
CA ASN A 44 7.35 19.03 25.82
C ASN A 44 6.11 18.55 26.60
N GLY A 45 6.07 17.26 26.97
CA GLY A 45 4.95 16.64 27.69
C GLY A 45 3.76 16.21 26.82
N ALA A 46 3.82 16.39 25.50
CA ALA A 46 2.84 15.91 24.54
C ALA A 46 3.36 14.67 23.78
N TYR A 47 2.47 13.73 23.47
CA TYR A 47 2.84 12.59 22.62
C TYR A 47 3.03 13.04 21.18
N ILE A 48 4.17 12.65 20.60
CA ILE A 48 4.44 12.74 19.17
C ILE A 48 4.75 11.34 18.63
N PHE A 49 4.59 11.16 17.33
CA PHE A 49 4.80 9.89 16.66
C PHE A 49 5.70 10.11 15.47
N TRP A 50 6.88 9.50 15.49
CA TRP A 50 7.83 9.52 14.38
C TRP A 50 7.42 8.48 13.33
N CYS A 51 7.18 8.93 12.11
CA CYS A 51 6.82 8.08 10.98
C CYS A 51 7.69 8.42 9.78
N HIS A 52 8.03 7.40 8.98
CA HIS A 52 8.60 7.61 7.65
C HIS A 52 7.53 8.15 6.71
N ASN A 53 7.87 9.22 5.98
CA ASN A 53 6.95 9.88 5.05
C ASN A 53 7.58 10.10 3.68
N VAL A 54 6.72 10.34 2.69
CA VAL A 54 7.13 10.67 1.33
C VAL A 54 7.90 11.99 1.33
N TYR A 55 9.05 12.02 0.66
CA TYR A 55 9.82 13.24 0.46
C TYR A 55 9.00 14.27 -0.33
N ARG A 56 9.00 15.51 0.15
CA ARG A 56 8.23 16.65 -0.38
C ARG A 56 6.71 16.40 -0.34
N ALA A 57 6.24 15.64 0.64
CA ALA A 57 4.82 15.47 0.90
C ALA A 57 4.16 16.82 1.24
N PRO A 58 3.00 17.15 0.63
CA PRO A 58 2.29 18.39 0.93
C PRO A 58 1.64 18.35 2.31
N VAL A 59 1.73 19.46 3.04
CA VAL A 59 0.97 19.70 4.26
C VAL A 59 -0.14 20.69 3.94
N TYR A 60 -1.37 20.27 4.19
CA TYR A 60 -2.59 20.99 3.83
C TYR A 60 -3.15 21.79 5.01
N LYS A 61 -3.87 22.86 4.71
CA LYS A 61 -4.47 23.71 5.75
C LYS A 61 -5.51 22.99 6.61
N THR A 62 -6.29 22.10 6.00
CA THR A 62 -7.34 21.33 6.68
C THR A 62 -7.38 19.89 6.16
N SER A 63 -8.00 18.99 6.93
CA SER A 63 -8.21 17.59 6.57
C SER A 63 -9.44 17.38 5.68
N THR A 64 -10.19 18.41 5.30
CA THR A 64 -11.47 18.25 4.60
C THR A 64 -11.34 17.97 3.11
N THR A 65 -10.24 18.39 2.49
CA THR A 65 -9.97 18.17 1.07
C THR A 65 -8.52 18.53 0.75
N THR A 66 -7.97 17.93 -0.31
CA THR A 66 -6.68 18.31 -0.90
C THR A 66 -6.72 19.69 -1.58
N SER A 67 -7.91 20.27 -1.76
CA SER A 67 -8.08 21.63 -2.29
C SER A 67 -8.05 22.71 -1.20
N SER A 68 -7.80 22.36 0.07
CA SER A 68 -7.81 23.30 1.20
C SER A 68 -6.63 24.28 1.20
N GLY A 69 -5.70 24.12 0.27
CA GLY A 69 -4.47 24.89 0.14
C GLY A 69 -3.32 24.21 0.88
N ILE A 70 -2.14 24.24 0.25
CA ILE A 70 -0.90 23.72 0.83
C ILE A 70 -0.25 24.84 1.65
N VAL A 71 0.03 24.56 2.93
CA VAL A 71 0.69 25.50 3.85
C VAL A 71 2.20 25.29 3.90
N GLY A 72 2.68 24.13 3.46
CA GLY A 72 4.10 23.80 3.39
C GLY A 72 4.34 22.40 2.81
N TYR A 73 5.60 21.98 2.79
CA TYR A 73 6.02 20.66 2.35
C TYR A 73 6.94 20.04 3.41
N MET A 74 6.98 18.71 3.41
CA MET A 74 7.88 17.91 4.24
C MET A 74 9.04 17.36 3.42
N TYR A 75 10.20 18.00 3.47
CA TYR A 75 11.47 17.59 2.89
C TYR A 75 12.23 16.58 3.77
N SER A 76 11.84 16.41 5.03
CA SER A 76 12.28 15.29 5.86
C SER A 76 11.56 14.00 5.44
N THR A 77 12.26 12.86 5.47
CA THR A 77 11.68 11.52 5.19
C THR A 77 11.31 10.75 6.45
N ASN A 78 11.63 11.29 7.62
CA ASN A 78 11.17 10.82 8.92
C ASN A 78 10.72 12.05 9.70
N SER A 79 9.44 12.13 10.01
CA SER A 79 8.81 13.33 10.56
C SER A 79 7.89 12.97 11.71
N TRP A 80 7.65 13.92 12.60
CA TRP A 80 6.73 13.72 13.72
C TRP A 80 5.30 14.12 13.36
N PHE A 81 4.34 13.40 13.94
CA PHE A 81 2.91 13.64 13.84
C PHE A 81 2.31 13.64 15.24
N SER A 82 1.35 14.51 15.54
CA SER A 82 0.77 14.58 16.89
C SER A 82 -0.48 13.73 17.06
N CYS A 83 -1.33 13.67 16.03
CA CYS A 83 -2.58 12.91 16.07
C CYS A 83 -3.09 12.59 14.66
N ARG A 84 -3.97 11.59 14.58
CA ARG A 84 -4.72 11.21 13.37
C ARG A 84 -6.17 11.68 13.44
N TYR A 85 -6.72 12.01 12.29
CA TYR A 85 -8.11 12.37 12.07
C TYR A 85 -8.70 11.44 11.01
N ASP A 86 -9.57 10.52 11.43
CA ASP A 86 -10.09 9.42 10.60
C ASP A 86 -11.27 9.82 9.68
N TYR A 87 -11.84 11.01 9.89
CA TYR A 87 -13.07 11.48 9.24
C TYR A 87 -12.84 12.65 8.27
N GLY A 88 -11.64 12.72 7.68
CA GLY A 88 -11.30 13.76 6.71
C GLY A 88 -11.91 13.54 5.32
N GLY A 89 -11.52 14.40 4.39
CA GLY A 89 -11.80 14.24 2.97
C GLY A 89 -11.13 13.01 2.39
N TYR A 90 -11.71 12.49 1.32
CA TYR A 90 -11.21 11.29 0.66
C TYR A 90 -9.83 11.52 0.00
N ILE A 91 -8.88 10.63 0.29
CA ILE A 91 -7.50 10.62 -0.20
C ILE A 91 -7.07 9.28 -0.80
N GLY A 92 -7.93 8.25 -0.73
CA GLY A 92 -7.64 6.90 -1.20
C GLY A 92 -6.70 6.10 -0.27
N GLY A 93 -6.20 4.95 -0.74
CA GLY A 93 -5.33 4.07 0.04
C GLY A 93 -6.07 3.23 1.08
N GLY A 94 -5.31 2.60 1.99
CA GLY A 94 -5.83 1.74 3.05
C GLY A 94 -6.69 2.50 4.07
N HIS A 95 -6.33 3.76 4.35
CA HIS A 95 -7.11 4.67 5.19
C HIS A 95 -7.66 5.83 4.34
N PRO A 96 -8.81 5.61 3.67
CA PRO A 96 -9.27 6.50 2.60
C PRO A 96 -9.61 7.91 3.03
N THR A 97 -9.78 8.17 4.33
CA THR A 97 -10.20 9.46 4.89
C THR A 97 -9.30 9.91 6.05
N ARG A 98 -8.13 9.27 6.24
CA ARG A 98 -7.25 9.56 7.37
C ARG A 98 -6.24 10.65 7.04
N TRP A 99 -6.12 11.60 7.96
CA TRP A 99 -5.16 12.69 7.89
C TRP A 99 -4.40 12.80 9.20
N LEU A 100 -3.14 13.20 9.17
CA LEU A 100 -2.32 13.34 10.36
C LEU A 100 -1.87 14.79 10.53
N PHE A 101 -2.01 15.30 11.75
CA PHE A 101 -1.53 16.64 12.08
C PHE A 101 -0.01 16.64 12.25
N THR A 102 0.66 17.61 11.64
CA THR A 102 2.11 17.77 11.67
C THR A 102 2.51 19.24 11.45
N THR A 103 3.82 19.49 11.44
CA THR A 103 4.42 20.79 11.12
C THR A 103 5.33 20.63 9.92
N ALA A 104 5.05 21.35 8.84
CA ALA A 104 5.93 21.40 7.67
C ALA A 104 7.29 22.01 8.01
N ASP A 105 8.31 21.80 7.18
CA ASP A 105 9.67 22.30 7.46
C ASP A 105 9.77 23.83 7.48
N ASN A 106 8.78 24.54 6.92
CA ASN A 106 8.67 26.00 7.04
C ASN A 106 8.02 26.47 8.36
N GLY A 107 7.76 25.56 9.29
CA GLY A 107 7.13 25.83 10.58
C GLY A 107 5.60 25.94 10.54
N ALA A 108 4.97 25.78 9.37
CA ALA A 108 3.51 25.86 9.26
C ALA A 108 2.84 24.55 9.70
N HIS A 109 1.84 24.67 10.58
CA HIS A 109 1.04 23.54 11.01
C HIS A 109 -0.06 23.20 10.01
N GLY A 110 -0.33 21.91 9.85
CA GLY A 110 -1.43 21.45 9.00
C GLY A 110 -1.60 19.95 9.02
N MET A 111 -2.27 19.44 8.00
CA MET A 111 -2.65 18.04 7.86
C MET A 111 -1.90 17.42 6.68
N MET A 112 -1.18 16.33 6.93
CA MET A 112 -0.65 15.46 5.89
C MET A 112 -1.64 14.31 5.64
N ARG A 113 -1.69 13.83 4.41
CA ARG A 113 -2.49 12.66 4.06
C ARG A 113 -1.82 11.40 4.58
N ASP A 114 -2.60 10.45 5.07
CA ASP A 114 -2.09 9.12 5.41
C ASP A 114 -1.37 8.44 4.25
N THR A 115 -1.86 8.65 3.02
CA THR A 115 -1.25 8.09 1.80
C THR A 115 0.13 8.66 1.45
N ASP A 116 0.58 9.71 2.15
CA ASP A 116 1.94 10.25 2.04
C ASP A 116 2.86 9.76 3.19
N ILE A 117 2.41 8.76 3.97
CA ILE A 117 3.14 8.15 5.09
C ILE A 117 3.35 6.66 4.79
N TYR A 118 4.57 6.17 4.99
CA TYR A 118 4.94 4.79 4.71
C TYR A 118 4.62 3.85 5.87
N ASP A 119 4.77 4.36 7.10
CA ASP A 119 4.54 3.61 8.32
C ASP A 119 3.04 3.46 8.62
N GLU A 120 2.67 2.40 9.33
CA GLU A 120 1.30 2.19 9.79
C GLU A 120 0.92 3.25 10.84
N THR A 121 -0.23 3.90 10.63
CA THR A 121 -0.65 5.08 11.40
C THR A 121 -1.74 4.79 12.43
N ASP A 122 -2.26 3.56 12.50
CA ASP A 122 -3.18 3.12 13.57
C ASP A 122 -2.57 3.26 14.99
N THR A 123 -1.24 3.36 15.11
CA THR A 123 -0.56 3.61 16.39
C THR A 123 -0.60 5.08 16.83
N VAL A 124 -0.78 6.02 15.89
CA VAL A 124 -0.83 7.47 16.14
C VAL A 124 -2.16 7.82 16.79
N GLN A 125 -2.16 8.42 17.97
CA GLN A 125 -3.40 8.71 18.71
C GLN A 125 -4.43 9.52 17.90
N VAL A 126 -5.73 9.33 18.17
CA VAL A 126 -6.80 10.14 17.56
C VAL A 126 -6.73 11.58 18.08
N CYS A 127 -7.00 12.56 17.23
CA CYS A 127 -7.07 13.97 17.62
C CYS A 127 -8.20 14.20 18.65
N PRO A 128 -8.00 15.10 19.63
CA PRO A 128 -9.00 15.43 20.63
C PRO A 128 -10.26 16.08 20.04
#